data_AF-A0A6L6WH78-F1
#
_entry.id   AF-A0A6L6WH78-F1
#
_cell.length_a   1.000
_cell.length_b   1.000
_cell.length_c   1.000
_cell.angle_alpha   90.00
_cell.angle_beta   90.00
_cell.angle_gamma   90.00
#
_symmetry.space_group_name_H-M   'P 1'
#
loop_
_entity.id
_entity.type
_entity.pdbx_description
1 polymer ?
#
loop_
_entity_poly.entity_id
_entity_poly.type
_entity_poly.pdbx_seq_one_letter_code
_entity_poly.pdbx_strand_id
1 'polypeptide(L)'
;MSQHDNSTQDPRIYVSAEQLRRLGPRARSLTLLAHQPARSVLNGRHASRLRGRGLDFEELRHYMPGDDVRTIDWKVTARTGETHVRVYTEERDRQTLLLVDQRVSMFFGSQVYMKSVVAAEAAALVAQRVLAQGDRVGGFVFGDDSIAEHRPQRRAVALNQFLSSVAKANNMLNADLRPQGSVELNDVLQKASRIVGSNALVLVFSDFDGLNTQSEQLIRKLSAANDLILFPVTDALAKQLPPTMRAAISDGNLQADFDARNPALRARIKATFLDRVKDLEHWSQRYGFPLAPLGTQVPALDQLMRLFGLRGGIG
;
A
#
# COMPACT_ATOMS: atom_id res chain seq x y z
N MET A 1 21.75 -10.36 27.84
CA MET A 1 21.80 -10.57 26.37
C MET A 1 21.07 -11.87 26.09
N SER A 2 19.74 -11.81 26.09
CA SER A 2 18.89 -13.00 26.00
C SER A 2 18.38 -13.10 24.58
N GLN A 3 18.81 -14.15 23.88
CA GLN A 3 18.26 -14.52 22.58
C GLN A 3 16.82 -14.96 22.82
N HIS A 4 15.85 -14.11 22.47
CA HIS A 4 14.45 -14.51 22.43
C HIS A 4 14.24 -15.43 21.23
N ASP A 5 13.85 -16.66 21.52
CA ASP A 5 13.45 -17.67 20.56
C ASP A 5 12.29 -17.12 19.71
N ASN A 6 12.56 -16.87 18.43
CA ASN A 6 11.70 -16.10 17.53
C ASN A 6 10.52 -16.93 16.95
N SER A 7 10.26 -18.09 17.55
CA SER A 7 9.31 -19.11 17.07
C SER A 7 7.94 -19.09 17.79
N THR A 8 7.77 -18.27 18.84
CA THR A 8 6.61 -18.31 19.75
C THR A 8 5.79 -17.01 19.86
N GLN A 9 6.06 -16.00 19.02
CA GLN A 9 5.28 -14.76 19.04
C GLN A 9 3.97 -14.89 18.23
N ASP A 10 2.88 -14.33 18.78
CA ASP A 10 1.55 -14.36 18.15
C ASP A 10 1.60 -13.65 16.78
N PRO A 11 1.25 -14.34 15.66
CA PRO A 11 1.30 -13.77 14.32
C PRO A 11 0.33 -12.60 14.11
N ARG A 12 -0.58 -12.37 15.05
CA ARG A 12 -1.50 -11.23 15.05
C ARG A 12 -0.91 -9.96 15.65
N ILE A 13 0.18 -10.10 16.41
CA ILE A 13 0.89 -8.99 17.08
C ILE A 13 2.19 -8.68 16.36
N TYR A 14 2.92 -9.72 15.95
CA TYR A 14 4.21 -9.60 15.27
C TYR A 14 4.25 -10.43 13.99
N VAL A 15 5.07 -10.00 13.03
CA VAL A 15 5.34 -10.77 11.80
C VAL A 15 6.80 -11.20 11.72
N SER A 16 7.06 -12.39 11.19
CA SER A 16 8.39 -12.83 10.81
C SER A 16 8.62 -12.74 9.31
N ALA A 17 9.88 -12.58 8.89
CA ALA A 17 10.22 -12.52 7.47
C ALA A 17 9.82 -13.82 6.74
N GLU A 18 9.84 -14.96 7.44
CA GLU A 18 9.39 -16.23 6.89
C GLU A 18 7.87 -16.25 6.67
N GLN A 19 7.08 -15.79 7.64
CA GLN A 19 5.63 -15.67 7.49
C GLN A 19 5.28 -14.78 6.30
N LEU A 20 5.93 -13.61 6.17
CA LEU A 20 5.71 -12.70 5.04
C LEU A 20 6.04 -13.37 3.69
N ARG A 21 7.15 -14.12 3.60
CA ARG A 21 7.51 -14.87 2.39
C ARG A 21 6.50 -15.99 2.06
N ARG A 22 5.96 -16.68 3.06
CA ARG A 22 4.95 -17.74 2.88
C ARG A 22 3.63 -17.23 2.27
N LEU A 23 3.38 -15.91 2.28
CA LEU A 23 2.22 -15.32 1.62
C LEU A 23 2.30 -15.30 0.08
N GLY A 24 3.49 -15.52 -0.50
CA GLY A 24 3.73 -15.40 -1.95
C GLY A 24 2.83 -16.24 -2.86
N PRO A 25 2.65 -17.55 -2.61
CA PRO A 25 1.74 -18.38 -3.39
C PRO A 25 0.31 -17.84 -3.38
N ARG A 26 -0.17 -17.37 -2.22
CA ARG A 26 -1.51 -16.78 -2.06
C ARG A 26 -1.64 -15.44 -2.76
N ALA A 27 -0.58 -14.64 -2.81
CA ALA A 27 -0.57 -13.35 -3.50
C ALA A 27 -0.89 -13.45 -5.01
N ARG A 28 -0.67 -14.62 -5.64
CA ARG A 28 -0.97 -14.85 -7.06
C ARG A 28 -2.47 -14.72 -7.40
N SER A 29 -3.36 -14.87 -6.42
CA SER A 29 -4.80 -14.69 -6.61
C SER A 29 -5.21 -13.22 -6.75
N LEU A 30 -4.34 -12.28 -6.36
CA LEU A 30 -4.61 -10.85 -6.43
C LEU A 30 -4.54 -10.35 -7.88
N THR A 31 -5.49 -9.50 -8.27
CA THR A 31 -5.50 -8.87 -9.60
C THR A 31 -5.11 -7.41 -9.47
N LEU A 32 -3.82 -7.11 -9.58
CA LEU A 32 -3.36 -5.71 -9.55
C LEU A 32 -3.70 -5.01 -10.86
N LEU A 33 -4.45 -3.91 -10.73
CA LEU A 33 -4.62 -2.73 -11.59
C LEU A 33 -4.96 -2.87 -13.09
N ALA A 34 -4.42 -3.82 -13.84
CA ALA A 34 -4.60 -3.86 -15.30
C ALA A 34 -5.89 -4.58 -15.73
N HIS A 35 -6.37 -5.54 -14.93
CA HIS A 35 -7.50 -6.42 -15.30
C HIS A 35 -8.46 -6.61 -14.13
N GLN A 36 -8.80 -5.53 -13.42
CA GLN A 36 -9.68 -5.66 -12.26
C GLN A 36 -11.09 -6.11 -12.68
N PRO A 37 -11.67 -7.13 -12.05
CA PRO A 37 -13.03 -7.56 -12.33
C PRO A 37 -14.00 -6.41 -12.08
N ALA A 38 -15.04 -6.23 -12.91
CA ALA A 38 -16.00 -5.12 -12.82
C ALA A 38 -16.60 -4.87 -11.41
N ARG A 39 -16.53 -5.85 -10.50
CA ARG A 39 -17.02 -5.80 -9.11
C ARG A 39 -15.97 -5.38 -8.05
N SER A 40 -14.74 -5.03 -8.45
CA SER A 40 -13.68 -4.54 -7.55
C SER A 40 -14.08 -3.21 -6.88
N VAL A 41 -13.80 -3.02 -5.58
CA VAL A 41 -14.05 -1.74 -4.88
C VAL A 41 -13.22 -0.60 -5.50
N LEU A 42 -12.03 -0.94 -6.01
CA LEU A 42 -11.19 -0.02 -6.74
C LEU A 42 -11.71 0.31 -8.15
N ASN A 43 -12.69 -0.45 -8.68
CA ASN A 43 -13.37 -0.20 -9.96
C ASN A 43 -14.43 0.94 -9.91
N GLY A 44 -14.55 1.66 -8.79
CA GLY A 44 -15.40 2.85 -8.67
C GLY A 44 -14.85 4.11 -9.36
N ARG A 45 -15.24 5.30 -8.88
CA ARG A 45 -14.90 6.63 -9.44
C ARG A 45 -13.40 6.92 -9.69
N HIS A 46 -12.49 6.09 -9.17
CA HIS A 46 -11.05 6.29 -9.24
C HIS A 46 -10.30 5.23 -10.07
N ALA A 47 -10.92 4.11 -10.47
CA ALA A 47 -10.26 3.09 -11.29
C ALA A 47 -9.84 3.63 -12.65
N SER A 48 -10.71 4.42 -13.28
CA SER A 48 -10.47 5.03 -14.60
C SER A 48 -9.35 6.08 -14.59
N ARG A 49 -8.81 6.42 -13.41
CA ARG A 49 -7.76 7.42 -13.23
C ARG A 49 -6.38 6.81 -12.96
N LEU A 50 -6.31 5.52 -12.65
CA LEU A 50 -5.04 4.81 -12.62
C LEU A 50 -4.59 4.64 -14.07
N ARG A 51 -3.37 5.06 -14.38
CA ARG A 51 -2.85 5.21 -15.76
C ARG A 51 -2.71 3.88 -16.53
N GLY A 52 -3.15 2.76 -15.95
CA GLY A 52 -2.95 1.43 -16.50
C GLY A 52 -1.46 1.11 -16.62
N ARG A 53 -1.12 0.13 -17.44
CA ARG A 53 0.21 0.06 -18.04
C ARG A 53 0.13 0.71 -19.41
N GLY A 54 1.20 1.39 -19.83
CA GLY A 54 1.29 1.92 -21.19
C GLY A 54 1.25 0.80 -22.23
N LEU A 55 1.13 1.18 -23.50
CA LEU A 55 1.30 0.27 -24.63
C LEU A 55 2.70 0.50 -25.21
N ASP A 56 3.58 -0.48 -25.06
CA ASP A 56 4.89 -0.50 -25.72
C ASP A 56 4.73 -1.07 -27.13
N PHE A 57 5.26 -0.38 -28.13
CA PHE A 57 5.30 -0.93 -29.49
C PHE A 57 6.18 -2.18 -29.50
N GLU A 58 5.61 -3.31 -29.89
CA GLU A 58 6.30 -4.59 -29.96
C GLU A 58 6.89 -4.81 -31.36
N GLU A 59 6.03 -4.82 -32.36
CA GLU A 59 6.44 -5.03 -33.75
C GLU A 59 5.40 -4.49 -34.75
N LEU A 60 5.81 -4.42 -36.02
CA LEU A 60 4.90 -4.27 -37.15
C LEU A 60 4.65 -5.65 -37.73
N ARG A 61 3.39 -6.04 -37.87
CA ARG A 61 3.02 -7.26 -38.61
C ARG A 61 2.06 -6.97 -39.74
N HIS A 62 1.96 -7.90 -40.68
CA HIS A 62 0.94 -7.83 -41.73
C HIS A 62 -0.46 -7.85 -41.11
N TYR A 63 -1.32 -6.99 -41.66
CA TYR A 63 -2.74 -6.97 -41.34
C TYR A 63 -3.37 -8.34 -41.63
N MET A 64 -4.14 -8.84 -40.66
CA MET A 64 -5.01 -10.00 -40.86
C MET A 64 -6.48 -9.58 -40.74
N PRO A 65 -7.38 -10.23 -41.49
CA PRO A 65 -8.81 -10.00 -41.36
C PRO A 65 -9.25 -10.19 -39.90
N GLY A 66 -9.84 -9.14 -39.31
CA GLY A 66 -10.24 -9.10 -37.89
C GLY A 66 -9.43 -8.13 -37.03
N ASP A 67 -8.29 -7.64 -37.52
CA ASP A 67 -7.52 -6.61 -36.84
C ASP A 67 -8.22 -5.25 -36.85
N ASP A 68 -8.07 -4.49 -35.74
CA ASP A 68 -8.62 -3.14 -35.64
C ASP A 68 -7.88 -2.20 -36.61
N VAL A 69 -8.63 -1.65 -37.56
CA VAL A 69 -8.15 -0.71 -38.59
C VAL A 69 -7.47 0.53 -37.98
N ARG A 70 -7.80 0.90 -36.74
CA ARG A 70 -7.15 2.02 -36.02
C ARG A 70 -5.69 1.76 -35.68
N THR A 71 -5.27 0.49 -35.66
CA THR A 71 -3.89 0.09 -35.38
C THR A 71 -2.99 0.07 -36.62
N ILE A 72 -3.54 0.37 -37.81
CA ILE A 72 -2.79 0.39 -39.07
C ILE A 72 -1.74 1.50 -39.06
N ASP A 73 -0.51 1.15 -39.41
CA ASP A 73 0.55 2.12 -39.70
C ASP A 73 0.47 2.52 -41.18
N TRP A 74 -0.22 3.63 -41.45
CA TRP A 74 -0.38 4.15 -42.81
C TRP A 74 0.94 4.58 -43.45
N LYS A 75 1.95 4.95 -42.65
CA LYS A 75 3.25 5.40 -43.17
C LYS A 75 4.07 4.23 -43.69
N VAL A 76 4.10 3.12 -42.95
CA VAL A 76 4.78 1.89 -43.39
C VAL A 76 4.02 1.27 -44.56
N THR A 77 2.69 1.22 -44.47
CA THR A 77 1.82 0.70 -45.55
C THR A 77 2.03 1.44 -46.86
N ALA A 78 2.13 2.78 -46.84
CA ALA A 78 2.39 3.57 -48.03
C ALA A 78 3.78 3.32 -48.66
N ARG A 79 4.76 2.89 -47.86
CA ARG A 79 6.13 2.63 -48.34
C ARG A 79 6.30 1.20 -48.86
N THR A 80 5.67 0.22 -48.23
CA THR A 80 5.82 -1.20 -48.59
C THR A 80 4.77 -1.68 -49.59
N GLY A 81 3.65 -0.96 -49.74
CA GLY A 81 2.51 -1.37 -50.56
C GLY A 81 1.63 -2.44 -49.91
N GLU A 82 1.99 -2.91 -48.71
CA GLU A 82 1.29 -3.95 -47.96
C GLU A 82 0.80 -3.40 -46.62
N THR A 83 -0.41 -3.80 -46.20
CA THR A 83 -1.03 -3.24 -44.99
C THR A 83 -0.36 -3.80 -43.74
N HIS A 84 0.19 -2.91 -42.90
CA HIS A 84 0.85 -3.26 -41.65
C HIS A 84 0.07 -2.70 -40.45
N VAL A 85 -0.05 -3.49 -39.38
CA VAL A 85 -0.61 -3.08 -38.09
C VAL A 85 0.50 -2.98 -37.04
N ARG A 86 0.38 -1.98 -36.17
CA ARG A 86 1.26 -1.82 -35.00
C ARG A 86 0.76 -2.75 -33.91
N VAL A 87 1.56 -3.75 -33.59
CA VAL A 87 1.33 -4.61 -32.42
C VAL A 87 1.92 -3.89 -31.23
N TYR A 88 1.09 -3.69 -30.22
CA TYR A 88 1.50 -3.12 -28.96
C TYR A 88 1.43 -4.20 -27.88
N THR A 89 2.49 -4.32 -27.10
CA THR A 89 2.51 -5.10 -25.87
C THR A 89 2.26 -4.18 -24.69
N GLU A 90 1.82 -4.74 -23.58
CA GLU A 90 1.66 -3.96 -22.36
C GLU A 90 3.06 -3.59 -21.82
N GLU A 91 3.29 -2.32 -21.47
CA GLU A 91 4.58 -1.82 -20.99
C GLU A 91 5.11 -2.69 -19.85
N ARG A 92 6.21 -3.39 -20.12
CA ARG A 92 6.85 -4.31 -19.17
C ARG A 92 7.98 -3.61 -18.46
N ASP A 93 7.72 -2.58 -17.65
CA ASP A 93 8.68 -2.08 -16.66
C ASP A 93 8.16 -1.12 -15.60
N ARG A 94 6.99 -1.43 -15.04
CA ARG A 94 6.42 -0.52 -14.06
C ARG A 94 7.15 -0.63 -12.72
N GLN A 95 7.66 0.51 -12.24
CA GLN A 95 8.23 0.60 -10.90
C GLN A 95 7.11 0.68 -9.87
N THR A 96 7.14 -0.21 -8.85
CA THR A 96 6.30 -0.11 -7.67
C THR A 96 7.12 0.28 -6.45
N LEU A 97 6.67 1.32 -5.75
CA LEU A 97 7.25 1.84 -4.52
C LEU A 97 6.24 1.68 -3.38
N LEU A 98 6.61 0.91 -2.35
CA LEU A 98 5.79 0.66 -1.16
C LEU A 98 6.29 1.50 0.01
N LEU A 99 5.40 2.23 0.69
CA LEU A 99 5.71 2.93 1.94
C LEU A 99 4.98 2.18 3.05
N VAL A 100 5.73 1.53 3.95
CA VAL A 100 5.19 0.66 5.00
C VAL A 100 5.49 1.28 6.36
N ASP A 101 4.43 1.77 7.00
CA ASP A 101 4.48 2.38 8.33
C ASP A 101 4.57 1.29 9.40
N GLN A 102 5.59 1.40 10.24
CA GLN A 102 5.86 0.59 11.43
C GLN A 102 6.25 1.52 12.59
N ARG A 103 5.64 2.70 12.67
CA ARG A 103 5.71 3.60 13.84
C ARG A 103 4.90 3.06 15.02
N VAL A 104 5.13 3.58 16.22
CA VAL A 104 4.41 3.19 17.44
C VAL A 104 2.90 3.37 17.31
N SER A 105 2.44 4.36 16.54
CA SER A 105 1.01 4.56 16.24
C SER A 105 0.38 3.32 15.58
N MET A 106 1.16 2.54 14.81
CA MET A 106 0.75 1.31 14.15
C MET A 106 0.70 0.10 15.10
N PHE A 107 1.32 0.16 16.28
CA PHE A 107 1.32 -0.91 17.27
C PHE A 107 0.04 -0.89 18.13
N PHE A 108 -1.11 -0.95 17.45
CA PHE A 108 -2.43 -0.93 18.07
C PHE A 108 -3.41 -1.82 17.31
N GLY A 109 -4.25 -2.56 18.05
CA GLY A 109 -5.32 -3.39 17.52
C GLY A 109 -6.27 -3.79 18.65
N SER A 110 -7.56 -3.49 18.51
CA SER A 110 -8.57 -3.74 19.56
C SER A 110 -9.32 -5.06 19.39
N GLN A 111 -9.16 -5.72 18.24
CA GLN A 111 -9.91 -6.93 17.91
C GLN A 111 -8.99 -8.12 17.65
N VAL A 112 -8.53 -8.30 16.41
CA VAL A 112 -7.82 -9.52 16.00
C VAL A 112 -6.36 -9.25 15.72
N TYR A 113 -6.04 -8.28 14.86
CA TYR A 113 -4.68 -8.00 14.40
C TYR A 113 -4.21 -6.60 14.82
N MET A 114 -2.90 -6.41 15.00
CA MET A 114 -2.31 -5.08 15.07
C MET A 114 -2.35 -4.39 13.70
N LYS A 115 -2.52 -3.05 13.66
CA LYS A 115 -2.44 -2.28 12.41
C LYS A 115 -1.08 -2.51 11.70
N SER A 116 0.00 -2.58 12.46
CA SER A 116 1.36 -2.84 11.97
C SER A 116 1.47 -4.18 11.24
N VAL A 117 0.81 -5.23 11.75
CA VAL A 117 0.74 -6.56 11.13
C VAL A 117 -0.06 -6.50 9.83
N VAL A 118 -1.25 -5.89 9.84
CA VAL A 118 -2.07 -5.75 8.63
C VAL A 118 -1.33 -4.99 7.53
N ALA A 119 -0.63 -3.89 7.89
CA ALA A 119 0.20 -3.13 6.96
C ALA A 119 1.35 -3.98 6.38
N ALA A 120 2.05 -4.72 7.23
CA ALA A 120 3.17 -5.58 6.83
C ALA A 120 2.73 -6.72 5.90
N GLU A 121 1.66 -7.44 6.24
CA GLU A 121 1.11 -8.51 5.42
C GLU A 121 0.59 -7.99 4.08
N ALA A 122 -0.15 -6.87 4.09
CA ALA A 122 -0.70 -6.28 2.88
C ALA A 122 0.43 -5.84 1.93
N ALA A 123 1.45 -5.16 2.45
CA ALA A 123 2.63 -4.78 1.68
C ALA A 123 3.37 -6.00 1.13
N ALA A 124 3.55 -7.06 1.92
CA ALA A 124 4.23 -8.28 1.48
C ALA A 124 3.47 -9.03 0.38
N LEU A 125 2.14 -9.09 0.48
CA LEU A 125 1.27 -9.67 -0.54
C LEU A 125 1.37 -8.91 -1.86
N VAL A 126 1.23 -7.58 -1.80
CA VAL A 126 1.34 -6.77 -3.01
C VAL A 126 2.75 -6.84 -3.60
N ALA A 127 3.79 -6.79 -2.76
CA ALA A 127 5.16 -6.85 -3.24
C ALA A 127 5.49 -8.15 -3.99
N GLN A 128 5.07 -9.28 -3.43
CA GLN A 128 5.22 -10.58 -4.07
C GLN A 128 4.41 -10.70 -5.34
N ARG A 129 3.21 -10.09 -5.38
CA ARG A 129 2.40 -10.07 -6.59
C ARG A 129 3.05 -9.26 -7.71
N VAL A 130 3.56 -8.07 -7.41
CA VAL A 130 4.27 -7.21 -8.37
C VAL A 130 5.49 -7.94 -8.94
N LEU A 131 6.32 -8.54 -8.08
CA LEU A 131 7.49 -9.28 -8.55
C LEU A 131 7.08 -10.48 -9.41
N ALA A 132 6.02 -11.20 -9.04
CA ALA A 132 5.50 -12.33 -9.82
C ALA A 132 4.92 -11.92 -11.19
N GLN A 133 4.55 -10.64 -11.36
CA GLN A 133 4.13 -10.07 -12.64
C GLN A 133 5.32 -9.61 -13.51
N GLY A 134 6.56 -9.71 -12.99
CA GLY A 134 7.77 -9.29 -13.70
C GLY A 134 8.15 -7.82 -13.49
N ASP A 135 7.45 -7.09 -12.61
CA ASP A 135 7.67 -5.66 -12.36
C ASP A 135 8.70 -5.42 -11.25
N ARG A 136 9.26 -4.20 -11.21
CA ARG A 136 10.18 -3.79 -10.14
C ARG A 136 9.40 -3.48 -8.87
N VAL A 137 9.86 -3.98 -7.73
CA VAL A 137 9.31 -3.62 -6.42
C VAL A 137 10.39 -3.28 -5.42
N GLY A 138 10.12 -2.26 -4.62
CA GLY A 138 10.94 -1.80 -3.50
C GLY A 138 10.13 -0.80 -2.69
N GLY A 139 10.77 -0.07 -1.78
CA GLY A 139 10.04 0.81 -0.88
C GLY A 139 10.81 1.36 0.29
N PHE A 140 10.06 1.99 1.18
CA PHE A 140 10.51 2.44 2.48
C PHE A 140 9.77 1.67 3.55
N VAL A 141 10.52 1.16 4.52
CA VAL A 141 9.98 0.69 5.80
C VAL A 141 10.42 1.69 6.85
N PHE A 142 9.49 2.27 7.58
CA PHE A 142 9.83 3.33 8.52
C PHE A 142 9.14 3.11 9.87
N GLY A 143 9.90 3.33 10.93
CA GLY A 143 9.39 3.52 12.28
C GLY A 143 9.76 4.92 12.77
N ASP A 144 9.59 5.19 14.06
CA ASP A 144 9.77 6.54 14.61
C ASP A 144 11.24 7.00 14.62
N ASP A 145 12.18 6.05 14.68
CA ASP A 145 13.63 6.33 14.80
C ASP A 145 14.41 6.09 13.50
N SER A 146 13.82 5.41 12.50
CA SER A 146 14.58 5.00 11.31
C SER A 146 13.73 4.79 10.07
N ILE A 147 14.36 4.98 8.91
CA ILE A 147 13.80 4.71 7.59
C ILE A 147 14.76 3.78 6.85
N ALA A 148 14.31 2.56 6.54
CA ALA A 148 15.01 1.61 5.70
C ALA A 148 14.56 1.76 4.24
N GLU A 149 15.49 2.14 3.36
CA GLU A 149 15.26 2.31 1.92
C GLU A 149 15.65 1.04 1.13
N HIS A 150 14.76 0.61 0.25
CA HIS A 150 14.95 -0.50 -0.67
C HIS A 150 14.62 -0.05 -2.09
N ARG A 151 15.64 0.09 -2.95
CA ARG A 151 15.41 0.50 -4.35
C ARG A 151 14.57 -0.55 -5.09
N PRO A 152 13.58 -0.14 -5.90
CA PRO A 152 12.79 -1.11 -6.66
C PRO A 152 13.62 -1.94 -7.64
N GLN A 153 13.53 -3.26 -7.52
CA GLN A 153 14.28 -4.21 -8.35
C GLN A 153 13.40 -5.40 -8.75
N ARG A 154 13.75 -6.06 -9.85
CA ARG A 154 13.14 -7.33 -10.29
C ARG A 154 13.91 -8.54 -9.78
N ARG A 155 14.24 -8.54 -8.48
CA ARG A 155 15.09 -9.58 -7.88
C ARG A 155 14.44 -10.11 -6.61
N ALA A 156 14.26 -11.42 -6.54
CA ALA A 156 13.74 -12.10 -5.35
C ALA A 156 14.60 -11.83 -4.11
N VAL A 157 15.92 -11.72 -4.27
CA VAL A 157 16.85 -11.36 -3.18
C VAL A 157 16.54 -9.96 -2.63
N ALA A 158 16.31 -8.97 -3.49
CA ALA A 158 15.97 -7.61 -3.07
C ALA A 158 14.61 -7.57 -2.36
N LEU A 159 13.61 -8.32 -2.87
CA LEU A 159 12.33 -8.46 -2.20
C LEU A 159 12.47 -9.13 -0.81
N ASN A 160 13.29 -10.17 -0.70
CA ASN A 160 13.54 -10.83 0.58
C ASN A 160 14.21 -9.89 1.60
N GLN A 161 15.10 -9.00 1.15
CA GLN A 161 15.70 -7.97 2.00
C GLN A 161 14.63 -6.97 2.47
N PHE A 162 13.77 -6.49 1.57
CA PHE A 162 12.65 -5.63 1.92
C PHE A 162 11.71 -6.27 2.96
N LEU A 163 11.27 -7.51 2.73
CA LEU A 163 10.42 -8.25 3.68
C LEU A 163 11.10 -8.48 5.04
N SER A 164 12.41 -8.71 5.03
CA SER A 164 13.19 -8.83 6.27
C SER A 164 13.27 -7.51 7.02
N SER A 165 13.36 -6.37 6.33
CA SER A 165 13.27 -5.05 6.96
C SER A 165 11.89 -4.75 7.53
N VAL A 166 10.81 -5.12 6.83
CA VAL A 166 9.44 -5.01 7.36
C VAL A 166 9.30 -5.80 8.66
N ALA A 167 9.72 -7.07 8.66
CA ALA A 167 9.69 -7.89 9.86
C ALA A 167 10.56 -7.30 10.97
N LYS A 168 11.79 -6.87 10.69
CA LYS A 168 12.67 -6.26 11.69
C LYS A 168 12.04 -5.04 12.33
N ALA A 169 11.50 -4.10 11.54
CA ALA A 169 10.85 -2.90 12.07
C ALA A 169 9.62 -3.26 12.91
N ASN A 170 8.81 -4.22 12.47
CA ASN A 170 7.66 -4.70 13.23
C ASN A 170 8.04 -5.32 14.59
N ASN A 171 9.11 -6.11 14.64
CA ASN A 171 9.60 -6.74 15.88
C ASN A 171 10.31 -5.75 16.83
N MET A 172 10.60 -4.52 16.38
CA MET A 172 11.09 -3.46 17.26
C MET A 172 9.94 -2.74 18.00
N LEU A 173 8.71 -2.85 17.50
CA LEU A 173 7.54 -2.30 18.17
C LEU A 173 7.29 -3.04 19.48
N ASN A 174 6.96 -2.29 20.53
CA ASN A 174 6.49 -2.84 21.79
C ASN A 174 5.75 -1.74 22.57
N ALA A 175 4.93 -2.12 23.55
CA ALA A 175 4.08 -1.18 24.28
C ALA A 175 4.87 -0.20 25.19
N ASP A 176 6.09 -0.58 25.58
CA ASP A 176 6.98 0.22 26.41
C ASP A 176 7.91 1.10 25.58
N LEU A 177 7.82 1.03 24.24
CA LEU A 177 8.66 1.79 23.34
C LEU A 177 8.40 3.28 23.54
N ARG A 178 9.48 4.00 23.81
CA ARG A 178 9.51 5.45 23.90
C ARG A 178 10.31 5.96 22.71
N PRO A 179 9.66 6.35 21.59
CA PRO A 179 10.37 6.87 20.44
C PRO A 179 11.26 8.04 20.85
N GLN A 180 12.53 7.99 20.46
CA GLN A 180 13.43 9.13 20.65
C GLN A 180 13.56 9.97 19.38
N GLY A 181 13.22 9.38 18.24
CA GLY A 181 13.19 10.00 16.93
C GLY A 181 11.86 10.69 16.63
N SER A 182 11.89 11.44 15.54
CA SER A 182 10.78 12.26 15.05
C SER A 182 10.46 11.92 13.59
N VAL A 183 10.67 10.68 13.14
CA VAL A 183 10.36 10.32 11.76
C VAL A 183 8.86 10.41 11.56
N GLU A 184 8.46 11.40 10.78
CA GLU A 184 7.07 11.62 10.44
C GLU A 184 6.75 11.02 9.07
N LEU A 185 5.45 10.84 8.80
CA LEU A 185 4.98 10.42 7.48
C LEU A 185 5.49 11.37 6.37
N ASN A 186 5.58 12.66 6.66
CA ASN A 186 6.06 13.67 5.73
C ASN A 186 7.52 13.43 5.29
N ASP A 187 8.40 12.96 6.18
CA ASP A 187 9.80 12.66 5.84
C ASP A 187 9.89 11.56 4.77
N VAL A 188 9.04 10.54 4.92
CA VAL A 188 8.99 9.39 4.03
C VAL A 188 8.34 9.77 2.70
N LEU A 189 7.24 10.53 2.72
CA LEU A 189 6.61 11.07 1.51
C LEU A 189 7.58 12.00 0.74
N GLN A 190 8.35 12.81 1.45
CA GLN A 190 9.38 13.68 0.88
C GLN A 190 10.48 12.84 0.20
N LYS A 191 11.01 11.82 0.88
CA LYS A 191 12.00 10.88 0.28
C LYS A 191 11.43 10.15 -0.93
N ALA A 192 10.21 9.62 -0.82
CA ALA A 192 9.52 8.95 -1.91
C ALA A 192 9.38 9.87 -3.13
N SER A 193 9.00 11.15 -2.93
CA SER A 193 8.85 12.13 -4.01
C SER A 193 10.15 12.49 -4.74
N ARG A 194 11.32 12.18 -4.16
CA ARG A 194 12.64 12.39 -4.76
C ARG A 194 13.15 11.18 -5.54
N ILE A 195 12.76 9.98 -5.11
CA ILE A 195 13.25 8.71 -5.66
C ILE A 195 12.28 8.15 -6.70
N VAL A 196 10.98 8.36 -6.51
CA VAL A 196 9.99 7.94 -7.50
C VAL A 196 10.11 8.85 -8.73
N GLY A 197 10.26 8.22 -9.90
CA GLY A 197 10.14 8.90 -11.18
C GLY A 197 8.68 9.26 -11.49
N SER A 198 8.36 9.30 -12.79
CA SER A 198 6.99 9.34 -13.28
C SER A 198 6.49 7.93 -13.63
N ASN A 199 5.16 7.78 -13.73
CA ASN A 199 4.48 6.54 -14.13
C ASN A 199 4.70 5.33 -13.19
N ALA A 200 5.21 5.55 -11.98
CA ALA A 200 5.32 4.50 -10.98
C ALA A 200 3.96 4.18 -10.35
N LEU A 201 3.89 3.04 -9.65
CA LEU A 201 2.84 2.73 -8.70
C LEU A 201 3.36 3.00 -7.28
N VAL A 202 2.74 3.94 -6.58
CA VAL A 202 3.09 4.27 -5.19
C VAL A 202 1.97 3.79 -4.28
N LEU A 203 2.31 2.93 -3.33
CA LEU A 203 1.36 2.34 -2.38
C LEU A 203 1.78 2.71 -0.96
N VAL A 204 0.89 3.32 -0.18
CA VAL A 204 1.19 3.77 1.19
C VAL A 204 0.31 3.03 2.19
N PHE A 205 0.93 2.26 3.08
CA PHE A 205 0.27 1.49 4.14
C PHE A 205 0.56 2.15 5.49
N SER A 206 -0.41 2.91 6.01
CA SER A 206 -0.26 3.71 7.23
C SER A 206 -1.63 3.99 7.84
N ASP A 207 -1.67 4.36 9.12
CA ASP A 207 -2.85 4.96 9.75
C ASP A 207 -2.97 6.47 9.50
N PHE A 208 -2.01 7.04 8.75
CA PHE A 208 -1.92 8.45 8.38
C PHE A 208 -1.97 9.37 9.60
N ASP A 209 -1.35 8.96 10.71
CA ASP A 209 -1.21 9.85 11.86
C ASP A 209 -0.28 11.04 11.54
N GLY A 210 -0.65 12.23 12.01
CA GLY A 210 0.10 13.47 11.80
C GLY A 210 -0.14 14.20 10.48
N LEU A 211 -1.25 13.94 9.76
CA LEU A 211 -1.55 14.68 8.52
C LEU A 211 -1.64 16.19 8.73
N ASN A 212 -1.06 16.93 7.79
CA ASN A 212 -1.08 18.38 7.77
C ASN A 212 -0.99 18.91 6.33
N THR A 213 -0.90 20.23 6.18
CA THR A 213 -0.81 20.90 4.86
C THR A 213 0.38 20.44 4.03
N GLN A 214 1.52 20.10 4.65
CA GLN A 214 2.67 19.56 3.94
C GLN A 214 2.39 18.15 3.40
N SER A 215 1.66 17.32 4.15
CA SER A 215 1.21 16.01 3.67
C SER A 215 0.34 16.13 2.41
N GLU A 216 -0.61 17.08 2.38
CA GLU A 216 -1.45 17.35 1.20
C GLU A 216 -0.59 17.69 -0.03
N GLN A 217 0.38 18.60 0.14
CA GLN A 217 1.27 19.03 -0.94
C GLN A 217 2.10 17.86 -1.50
N LEU A 218 2.64 17.01 -0.63
CA LEU A 218 3.44 15.84 -1.02
C LEU A 218 2.58 14.77 -1.72
N ILE A 219 1.40 14.47 -1.18
CA ILE A 219 0.44 13.52 -1.77
C ILE A 219 -0.05 14.01 -3.15
N ARG A 220 -0.36 15.30 -3.27
CA ARG A 220 -0.69 15.94 -4.56
C ARG A 220 0.45 15.78 -5.56
N LYS A 221 1.69 16.06 -5.15
CA LYS A 221 2.87 15.92 -6.03
C LYS A 221 3.05 14.47 -6.49
N LEU A 222 2.94 13.51 -5.58
CA LEU A 222 3.07 12.08 -5.89
C LEU A 222 1.99 11.61 -6.87
N SER A 223 0.72 11.92 -6.60
CA SER A 223 -0.42 11.53 -7.46
C SER A 223 -0.42 12.20 -8.83
N ALA A 224 0.10 13.43 -8.93
CA ALA A 224 0.20 14.13 -10.21
C ALA A 224 1.15 13.42 -11.19
N ALA A 225 2.20 12.75 -10.72
CA ALA A 225 3.20 12.09 -11.57
C ALA A 225 3.07 10.55 -11.61
N ASN A 226 2.38 9.95 -10.64
CA ASN A 226 2.33 8.50 -10.42
C ASN A 226 0.91 8.04 -10.12
N ASP A 227 0.65 6.75 -10.29
CA ASP A 227 -0.57 6.20 -9.68
C ASP A 227 -0.30 6.00 -8.20
N LEU A 228 -1.14 6.63 -7.38
CA LEU A 228 -1.06 6.56 -5.94
C LEU A 228 -2.23 5.73 -5.43
N ILE A 229 -1.99 4.84 -4.48
CA ILE A 229 -3.05 4.20 -3.68
C ILE A 229 -2.67 4.34 -2.22
N LEU A 230 -3.57 4.92 -1.45
CA LEU A 230 -3.43 4.99 0.00
C LEU A 230 -4.22 3.84 0.62
N PHE A 231 -3.60 3.13 1.56
CA PHE A 231 -4.23 2.10 2.38
C PHE A 231 -4.33 2.58 3.83
N PRO A 232 -5.37 3.35 4.19
CA PRO A 232 -5.61 3.73 5.57
C PRO A 232 -5.85 2.49 6.41
N VAL A 233 -4.93 2.17 7.32
CA VAL A 233 -5.06 1.06 8.25
C VAL A 233 -5.72 1.56 9.53
N THR A 234 -6.93 1.09 9.78
CA THR A 234 -7.78 1.59 10.86
C THR A 234 -8.20 0.48 11.80
N ASP A 235 -8.44 0.85 13.05
CA ASP A 235 -8.99 -0.05 14.04
C ASP A 235 -10.47 0.30 14.32
N ALA A 236 -11.30 -0.71 14.62
CA ALA A 236 -12.73 -0.51 14.91
C ALA A 236 -12.95 0.46 16.09
N LEU A 237 -12.07 0.44 17.07
CA LEU A 237 -12.19 1.23 18.27
C LEU A 237 -12.07 2.74 18.00
N ALA A 238 -11.29 3.13 16.98
CA ALA A 238 -11.19 4.52 16.55
C ALA A 238 -12.52 5.06 15.99
N LYS A 239 -13.38 4.18 15.45
CA LYS A 239 -14.71 4.54 14.94
C LYS A 239 -15.74 4.65 16.07
N GLN A 240 -15.67 3.75 17.04
CA GLN A 240 -16.59 3.70 18.16
C GLN A 240 -15.88 3.25 19.44
N LEU A 241 -15.62 4.22 20.33
CA LEU A 241 -15.07 4.00 21.66
C LEU A 241 -16.18 3.56 22.63
N PRO A 242 -16.13 2.33 23.21
CA PRO A 242 -17.06 1.90 24.24
C PRO A 242 -17.01 2.85 25.45
N PRO A 243 -18.16 3.29 25.99
CA PRO A 243 -18.20 4.21 27.13
C PRO A 243 -17.52 3.68 28.39
N THR A 244 -17.35 2.36 28.50
CA THR A 244 -16.81 1.64 29.66
C THR A 244 -15.32 1.33 29.53
N MET A 245 -14.68 1.64 28.40
CA MET A 245 -13.28 1.27 28.17
C MET A 245 -12.34 2.07 29.07
N ARG A 246 -11.42 1.34 29.70
CA ARG A 246 -10.24 1.91 30.36
C ARG A 246 -9.02 1.23 29.78
N ALA A 247 -8.04 2.00 29.34
CA ALA A 247 -6.79 1.48 28.83
C ALA A 247 -5.65 2.42 29.25
N ALA A 248 -4.45 1.89 29.45
CA ALA A 248 -3.27 2.75 29.46
C ALA A 248 -2.93 3.03 27.99
N ILE A 249 -3.00 4.30 27.56
CA ILE A 249 -2.51 4.71 26.24
C ILE A 249 -1.17 5.39 26.47
N SER A 250 -0.16 4.93 25.73
CA SER A 250 1.17 5.52 25.71
C SER A 250 1.39 6.12 24.32
N ASP A 251 1.80 7.38 24.24
CA ASP A 251 2.38 7.97 23.03
C ASP A 251 3.91 7.75 22.97
N GLY A 252 4.44 6.93 23.89
CA GLY A 252 5.86 6.70 24.09
C GLY A 252 6.54 7.73 25.02
N ASN A 253 5.95 8.89 25.27
CA ASN A 253 6.48 9.88 26.23
C ASN A 253 5.63 9.99 27.49
N LEU A 254 4.32 9.88 27.37
CA LEU A 254 3.33 9.96 28.43
C LEU A 254 2.47 8.70 28.42
N GLN A 255 2.47 7.98 29.54
CA GLN A 255 1.45 6.99 29.82
C GLN A 255 0.27 7.71 30.46
N ALA A 256 -0.85 7.77 29.75
CA ALA A 256 -2.09 8.32 30.25
C ALA A 256 -3.10 7.19 30.43
N ASP A 257 -3.76 7.17 31.58
CA ASP A 257 -4.98 6.38 31.74
C ASP A 257 -6.04 6.96 30.81
N PHE A 258 -6.27 6.25 29.71
CA PHE A 258 -7.39 6.48 28.83
C PHE A 258 -8.65 5.97 29.50
N ASP A 259 -9.37 6.89 30.13
CA ASP A 259 -10.70 6.64 30.65
C ASP A 259 -11.74 7.09 29.63
N ALA A 260 -12.26 6.13 28.86
CA ALA A 260 -13.31 6.40 27.89
C ALA A 260 -14.60 6.88 28.55
N ARG A 261 -14.75 6.87 29.88
CA ARG A 261 -15.92 7.48 30.54
C ARG A 261 -15.94 9.00 30.39
N ASN A 262 -14.79 9.64 30.16
CA ASN A 262 -14.72 11.07 29.91
C ASN A 262 -15.29 11.42 28.51
N PRO A 263 -16.46 12.10 28.43
CA PRO A 263 -17.10 12.40 27.16
C PRO A 263 -16.30 13.36 26.29
N ALA A 264 -15.55 14.30 26.89
CA ALA A 264 -14.70 15.24 26.14
C ALA A 264 -13.52 14.54 25.47
N LEU A 265 -12.87 13.59 26.16
CA LEU A 265 -11.77 12.82 25.61
C LEU A 265 -12.23 11.91 24.46
N ARG A 266 -13.36 11.21 24.64
CA ARG A 266 -13.98 10.43 23.55
C ARG A 266 -14.31 11.30 22.34
N ALA A 267 -14.90 12.47 22.57
CA ALA A 267 -15.26 13.40 21.50
C ALA A 267 -14.02 13.88 20.74
N ARG A 268 -12.92 14.19 21.43
CA ARG A 268 -11.66 14.62 20.81
C ARG A 268 -11.04 13.52 19.94
N ILE A 269 -10.91 12.29 20.44
CA ILE A 269 -10.35 11.18 19.64
C ILE A 269 -11.21 10.91 18.41
N LYS A 270 -12.54 10.88 18.60
CA LYS A 270 -13.48 10.69 17.49
C LYS A 270 -13.35 11.82 16.46
N ALA A 271 -13.24 13.07 16.89
CA ALA A 271 -13.04 14.21 15.99
C ALA A 271 -11.74 14.08 15.20
N THR A 272 -10.60 13.85 15.87
CA THR A 272 -9.31 13.68 15.21
C THR A 272 -9.30 12.54 14.19
N PHE A 273 -9.94 11.41 14.50
CA PHE A 273 -10.09 10.30 13.55
C PHE A 273 -10.98 10.68 12.35
N LEU A 274 -12.14 11.31 12.60
CA LEU A 274 -13.07 11.70 11.55
C LEU A 274 -12.49 12.78 10.63
N ASP A 275 -11.77 13.75 11.18
CA ASP A 275 -11.14 14.81 10.39
C ASP A 275 -10.07 14.25 9.46
N ARG A 276 -9.25 13.31 9.95
CA ARG A 276 -8.28 12.58 9.11
C ARG A 276 -8.94 11.81 7.97
N VAL A 277 -10.04 11.11 8.25
CA VAL A 277 -10.79 10.39 7.22
C VAL A 277 -11.34 11.36 6.17
N LYS A 278 -11.91 12.49 6.61
CA LYS A 278 -12.42 13.53 5.71
C LYS A 278 -11.32 14.14 4.86
N ASP A 279 -10.16 14.43 5.43
CA ASP A 279 -9.02 14.99 4.70
C ASP A 279 -8.57 14.03 3.58
N LEU A 280 -8.40 12.74 3.91
CA LEU A 280 -8.03 11.72 2.93
C LEU A 280 -9.09 11.57 1.83
N GLU A 281 -10.38 11.54 2.18
CA GLU A 281 -11.48 11.48 1.22
C GLU A 281 -11.52 12.72 0.31
N HIS A 282 -11.35 13.90 0.90
CA HIS A 282 -11.29 15.16 0.17
C HIS A 282 -10.12 15.17 -0.82
N TRP A 283 -8.92 14.81 -0.37
CA TRP A 283 -7.72 14.73 -1.23
C TRP A 283 -7.84 13.66 -2.31
N SER A 284 -8.42 12.50 -1.98
CA SER A 284 -8.69 11.42 -2.93
C SER A 284 -9.61 11.90 -4.06
N GLN A 285 -10.71 12.57 -3.73
CA GLN A 285 -11.63 13.14 -4.70
C GLN A 285 -10.98 14.24 -5.55
N ARG A 286 -10.23 15.13 -4.90
CA ARG A 286 -9.60 16.31 -5.53
C ARG A 286 -8.44 15.94 -6.45
N TYR A 287 -7.60 15.00 -6.06
CA TYR A 287 -6.37 14.64 -6.79
C TYR A 287 -6.46 13.31 -7.54
N GLY A 288 -7.57 12.57 -7.37
CA GLY A 288 -7.91 11.46 -8.25
C GLY A 288 -7.23 10.13 -7.92
N PHE A 289 -6.74 9.93 -6.69
CA PHE A 289 -6.19 8.65 -6.26
C PHE A 289 -7.20 7.84 -5.43
N PRO A 290 -7.23 6.50 -5.52
CA PRO A 290 -8.07 5.65 -4.68
C PRO A 290 -7.60 5.57 -3.22
N LEU A 291 -8.58 5.41 -2.32
CA LEU A 291 -8.39 4.92 -0.96
C LEU A 291 -8.79 3.45 -0.88
N ALA A 292 -7.95 2.65 -0.25
CA ALA A 292 -8.13 1.21 -0.08
C ALA A 292 -8.06 0.87 1.42
N PRO A 293 -9.10 1.23 2.21
CA PRO A 293 -9.04 1.11 3.66
C PRO A 293 -8.90 -0.34 4.12
N LEU A 294 -8.02 -0.55 5.10
CA LEU A 294 -7.78 -1.82 5.76
C LEU A 294 -8.19 -1.75 7.23
N GLY A 295 -8.64 -2.87 7.76
CA GLY A 295 -9.11 -3.04 9.14
C GLY A 295 -8.32 -4.10 9.90
N THR A 296 -8.39 -4.05 11.23
CA THR A 296 -7.74 -4.99 12.16
C THR A 296 -8.56 -6.25 12.46
N GLN A 297 -9.73 -6.43 11.83
CA GLN A 297 -10.69 -7.50 12.16
C GLN A 297 -10.52 -8.77 11.32
N VAL A 298 -9.91 -8.66 10.14
CA VAL A 298 -9.88 -9.70 9.10
C VAL A 298 -8.45 -9.82 8.56
N PRO A 299 -7.98 -11.01 8.13
CA PRO A 299 -6.66 -11.15 7.50
C PRO A 299 -6.45 -10.19 6.32
N ALA A 300 -5.21 -9.71 6.14
CA ALA A 300 -4.89 -8.74 5.08
C ALA A 300 -5.23 -9.26 3.67
N LEU A 301 -4.99 -10.55 3.41
CA LEU A 301 -5.26 -11.15 2.09
C LEU A 301 -6.74 -11.05 1.70
N ASP A 302 -7.65 -11.38 2.61
CA ASP A 302 -9.09 -11.40 2.31
C ASP A 302 -9.60 -9.99 2.01
N GLN A 303 -9.05 -9.00 2.73
CA GLN A 303 -9.33 -7.59 2.48
C GLN A 303 -8.81 -7.15 1.11
N LEU A 304 -7.56 -7.49 0.77
CA LEU A 304 -6.98 -7.16 -0.54
C LEU A 304 -7.72 -7.86 -1.69
N MET A 305 -8.17 -9.11 -1.52
CA MET A 305 -8.98 -9.81 -2.51
C MET A 305 -10.33 -9.13 -2.75
N ARG A 306 -10.95 -8.56 -1.72
CA ARG A 306 -12.18 -7.75 -1.86
C ARG A 306 -11.90 -6.41 -2.56
N LEU A 307 -10.79 -5.76 -2.23
CA LEU A 307 -10.41 -4.46 -2.77
C LEU A 307 -9.98 -4.50 -4.23
N PHE A 308 -9.23 -5.54 -4.63
CA PHE A 308 -8.68 -5.71 -5.99
C PHE A 308 -9.48 -6.67 -6.88
N GLY A 309 -10.41 -7.43 -6.31
CA GLY A 309 -11.22 -8.44 -7.00
C GLY A 309 -10.53 -9.79 -7.20
N LEU A 310 -11.35 -10.84 -7.35
CA LEU A 310 -10.93 -12.22 -7.63
C LEU A 310 -10.60 -12.39 -9.12
N ARG A 311 -9.53 -13.11 -9.47
CA ARG A 311 -9.48 -13.75 -10.79
C ARG A 311 -10.69 -14.67 -10.90
N GLY A 312 -11.60 -14.38 -11.84
CA GLY A 312 -12.66 -15.31 -12.20
C GLY A 312 -12.02 -16.64 -12.57
N GLY A 313 -12.32 -17.68 -11.80
CA GLY A 313 -12.02 -19.03 -12.23
C GLY A 313 -12.79 -19.29 -13.52
N ILE A 314 -12.06 -19.65 -14.56
CA ILE A 314 -12.63 -20.22 -15.77
C ILE A 314 -13.27 -21.53 -15.33
N GLY A 315 -14.60 -21.55 -15.28
CA GLY A 315 -15.39 -22.76 -15.47
C GLY A 315 -15.77 -22.83 -16.95
#